data_AF-N9LQK0-F1
#
_entry.id   AF-N9LQK0-F1
#
_cell.length_a   1.000
_cell.length_b   1.000
_cell.length_c   1.000
_cell.angle_alpha   90.00
_cell.angle_beta   90.00
_cell.angle_gamma   90.00
#
_symmetry.space_group_name_H-M   'P 1'
#
loop_
_entity.id
_entity.type
_entity.pdbx_description
1 polymer ?
#
loop_
_entity_poly.entity_id
_entity_poly.type
_entity_poly.pdbx_seq_one_letter_code
_entity_poly.pdbx_strand_id
1 'polypeptide(L)'
;MQQIIDSLDTAMLDDLDIKDLVFELPIPLRPYLQVAPSMWMYDDPLYEQIKAMPTLYTTGKIVWASLVQANSNLFGPEWISCAGEVVFDPSGKTQPVQLVEAAEQLFSLKGTTPNVLDQQHYAAHLTNEFTRVFNYPFPQSLATLPLKMSSMWFEYRHLPGGLLAMKVFPIIVSEQNPNYIMPLPSYFWPNNFFKAKWLELAAHENGGGLYDVEKDALNKIAHEVYLEEILLQPKLSQIFEEQMPRESIATSTSKIKLGWFFLPFLTVILLWLFIFFTQ
;
A
#
# COMPACT_ATOMS: atom_id res chain seq x y z
N MET A 1 16.19 -1.41 -19.32
CA MET A 1 14.81 -1.64 -18.84
C MET A 1 14.19 -2.87 -19.50
N GLN A 2 14.10 -2.95 -20.84
CA GLN A 2 13.51 -4.10 -21.55
C GLN A 2 14.10 -5.46 -21.13
N GLN A 3 15.44 -5.61 -21.15
CA GLN A 3 16.10 -6.85 -20.72
C GLN A 3 15.74 -7.30 -19.30
N ILE A 4 15.41 -6.36 -18.39
CA ILE A 4 14.97 -6.70 -17.03
C ILE A 4 13.54 -7.24 -17.09
N ILE A 5 12.65 -6.54 -17.80
CA ILE A 5 11.25 -6.96 -17.99
C ILE A 5 11.19 -8.35 -18.64
N ASP A 6 12.03 -8.61 -19.64
CA ASP A 6 12.13 -9.92 -20.32
C ASP A 6 12.63 -11.03 -19.40
N SER A 7 13.33 -10.67 -18.30
CA SER A 7 13.79 -11.61 -17.29
C SER A 7 12.79 -11.86 -16.16
N LEU A 8 11.71 -11.06 -16.08
CA LEU A 8 10.65 -11.27 -15.11
C LEU A 8 9.74 -12.42 -15.56
N ASP A 9 9.34 -13.24 -14.61
CA ASP A 9 8.44 -14.36 -14.82
C ASP A 9 7.29 -14.28 -13.80
N THR A 10 6.10 -14.70 -14.21
CA THR A 10 4.96 -14.91 -13.30
C THR A 10 5.32 -15.79 -12.12
N ALA A 11 6.15 -16.82 -12.32
CA ALA A 11 6.58 -17.76 -11.28
C ALA A 11 7.30 -17.10 -10.10
N MET A 12 7.84 -15.88 -10.28
CA MET A 12 8.48 -15.13 -9.19
C MET A 12 7.51 -14.70 -8.08
N LEU A 13 6.20 -14.71 -8.34
CA LEU A 13 5.17 -14.34 -7.37
C LEU A 13 4.31 -15.54 -6.93
N ASP A 14 4.45 -16.71 -7.57
CA ASP A 14 3.57 -17.87 -7.34
C ASP A 14 3.63 -18.40 -5.91
N ASP A 15 4.79 -18.29 -5.26
CA ASP A 15 5.00 -18.76 -3.88
C ASP A 15 4.62 -17.70 -2.82
N LEU A 16 4.16 -16.52 -3.23
CA LEU A 16 3.80 -15.45 -2.31
C LEU A 16 2.31 -15.51 -1.96
N ASP A 17 2.03 -15.79 -0.69
CA ASP A 17 0.70 -15.63 -0.11
C ASP A 17 0.67 -14.37 0.78
N ILE A 18 -0.21 -13.41 0.46
CA ILE A 18 -0.25 -12.13 1.17
C ILE A 18 -0.61 -12.28 2.65
N LYS A 19 -1.46 -13.26 2.98
CA LYS A 19 -1.90 -13.48 4.35
C LYS A 19 -0.75 -14.03 5.18
N ASP A 20 0.02 -14.97 4.64
CA ASP A 20 1.21 -15.52 5.28
C ASP A 20 2.28 -14.43 5.46
N LEU A 21 2.55 -13.64 4.41
CA LEU A 21 3.50 -12.51 4.48
C LEU A 21 3.12 -11.49 5.57
N VAL A 22 1.83 -11.16 5.67
CA VAL A 22 1.31 -10.25 6.69
C VAL A 22 1.40 -10.87 8.09
N PHE A 23 1.12 -12.17 8.23
CA PHE A 23 1.23 -12.90 9.49
C PHE A 23 2.67 -12.95 10.01
N GLU A 24 3.63 -13.21 9.13
CA GLU A 24 5.06 -13.30 9.41
C GLU A 24 5.73 -11.94 9.67
N LEU A 25 5.08 -10.83 9.30
CA LEU A 25 5.59 -9.49 9.57
C LEU A 25 5.76 -9.27 11.09
N PRO A 26 6.99 -8.97 11.57
CA PRO A 26 7.24 -8.75 13.00
C PRO A 26 6.30 -7.69 13.57
N ILE A 27 5.75 -7.95 14.76
CA ILE A 27 4.77 -7.06 15.40
C ILE A 27 5.21 -5.58 15.42
N PRO A 28 6.47 -5.24 15.79
CA PRO A 28 6.91 -3.85 15.77
C PRO A 28 6.87 -3.19 14.40
N LEU A 29 6.95 -3.96 13.31
CA LEU A 29 6.97 -3.46 11.93
C LEU A 29 5.59 -3.39 11.28
N ARG A 30 4.55 -3.98 11.88
CA ARG A 30 3.17 -3.94 11.35
C ARG A 30 2.60 -2.53 11.11
N PRO A 31 2.99 -1.48 11.85
CA PRO A 31 2.60 -0.10 11.52
C PRO A 31 3.01 0.34 10.11
N TYR A 32 3.99 -0.31 9.48
CA TYR A 32 4.40 -0.03 8.09
C TYR A 32 3.24 -0.17 7.09
N LEU A 33 2.34 -1.12 7.34
CA LEU A 33 1.18 -1.38 6.48
C LEU A 33 0.01 -0.40 6.72
N GLN A 34 0.13 0.48 7.73
CA GLN A 34 -0.83 1.53 8.04
C GLN A 34 -0.55 2.77 7.19
N VAL A 35 -1.58 3.29 6.53
CA VAL A 35 -1.43 4.39 5.58
C VAL A 35 -2.54 5.40 5.77
N ALA A 36 -2.16 6.66 6.00
CA ALA A 36 -3.13 7.73 6.01
C ALA A 36 -3.54 8.08 4.58
N PRO A 37 -4.84 8.22 4.28
CA PRO A 37 -5.28 8.76 3.01
C PRO A 37 -4.73 10.19 2.83
N SER A 38 -4.34 10.54 1.61
CA SER A 38 -4.02 11.93 1.30
C SER A 38 -5.30 12.78 1.40
N MET A 39 -5.18 14.07 1.77
CA MET A 39 -6.34 14.96 1.97
C MET A 39 -7.31 15.01 0.78
N TRP A 40 -6.79 14.94 -0.44
CA TRP A 40 -7.61 14.94 -1.66
C TRP A 40 -8.42 13.65 -1.84
N MET A 41 -8.03 12.55 -1.19
CA MET A 41 -8.69 11.26 -1.37
C MET A 41 -10.05 11.20 -0.69
N TYR A 42 -10.30 11.97 0.37
CA TYR A 42 -11.55 11.85 1.14
C TYR A 42 -12.83 12.02 0.29
N ASP A 43 -12.75 12.79 -0.80
CA ASP A 43 -13.83 12.99 -1.77
C ASP A 43 -13.57 12.31 -3.13
N ASP A 44 -12.50 11.51 -3.26
CA ASP A 44 -12.14 10.77 -4.47
C ASP A 44 -12.57 9.29 -4.35
N PRO A 45 -13.04 8.65 -5.43
CA PRO A 45 -13.37 7.21 -5.43
C PRO A 45 -12.23 6.29 -4.95
N LEU A 46 -10.96 6.72 -5.05
CA LEU A 46 -9.81 5.98 -4.53
C LEU A 46 -9.81 5.81 -3.01
N TYR A 47 -10.60 6.57 -2.25
CA TYR A 47 -10.75 6.32 -0.81
C TYR A 47 -11.25 4.90 -0.50
N GLU A 48 -12.04 4.32 -1.39
CA GLU A 48 -12.53 2.96 -1.23
C GLU A 48 -11.41 1.90 -1.31
N GLN A 49 -10.29 2.21 -2.00
CA GLN A 49 -9.09 1.37 -1.95
C GLN A 49 -8.58 1.24 -0.51
N ILE A 50 -8.52 2.35 0.25
CA ILE A 50 -8.09 2.35 1.67
C ILE A 50 -8.99 1.46 2.51
N LYS A 51 -10.31 1.55 2.30
CA LYS A 51 -11.29 0.71 3.00
C LYS A 51 -11.15 -0.77 2.65
N ALA A 52 -10.70 -1.08 1.43
CA ALA A 52 -10.51 -2.45 0.95
C ALA A 52 -9.17 -3.08 1.37
N MET A 53 -8.21 -2.30 1.87
CA MET A 53 -6.89 -2.80 2.28
C MET A 53 -6.93 -3.97 3.27
N PRO A 54 -7.80 -4.01 4.30
CA PRO A 54 -7.94 -5.19 5.16
C PRO A 54 -8.23 -6.48 4.36
N THR A 55 -9.17 -6.42 3.42
CA THR A 55 -9.53 -7.55 2.57
C THR A 55 -8.39 -7.93 1.63
N LEU A 56 -7.70 -6.94 1.07
CA LEU A 56 -6.53 -7.15 0.22
C LEU A 56 -5.41 -7.88 0.98
N TYR A 57 -5.11 -7.48 2.21
CA TYR A 57 -4.08 -8.13 3.02
C TYR A 57 -4.46 -9.52 3.55
N THR A 58 -5.74 -9.89 3.54
CA THR A 58 -6.21 -11.16 4.11
C THR A 58 -6.60 -12.21 3.08
N THR A 59 -7.06 -11.76 1.91
CA THR A 59 -7.59 -12.64 0.85
C THR A 59 -7.15 -12.23 -0.55
N GLY A 60 -6.33 -11.19 -0.67
CA GLY A 60 -5.88 -10.72 -1.97
C GLY A 60 -4.92 -11.68 -2.64
N LYS A 61 -4.90 -11.66 -3.97
CA LYS A 61 -3.93 -12.39 -4.77
C LYS A 61 -2.81 -11.46 -5.22
N ILE A 62 -1.56 -11.92 -5.12
CA ILE A 62 -0.41 -11.18 -5.62
C ILE A 62 -0.22 -11.50 -7.11
N VAL A 63 -0.17 -10.46 -7.94
CA VAL A 63 0.03 -10.59 -9.40
C VAL A 63 0.92 -9.45 -9.93
N TRP A 64 1.44 -9.62 -11.14
CA TRP A 64 2.10 -8.53 -11.86
C TRP A 64 1.07 -7.55 -12.44
N ALA A 65 1.43 -6.27 -12.45
CA ALA A 65 0.75 -5.21 -13.18
C ALA A 65 1.74 -4.37 -13.98
N SER A 66 1.25 -3.68 -15.00
CA SER A 66 2.00 -2.67 -15.73
C SER A 66 1.31 -1.30 -15.66
N LEU A 67 2.12 -0.26 -15.50
CA LEU A 67 1.71 1.14 -15.50
C LEU A 67 1.26 1.59 -16.88
N VAL A 68 0.06 2.17 -16.96
CA VAL A 68 -0.47 2.84 -18.14
C VAL A 68 -0.12 4.33 -18.09
N GLN A 69 -0.46 5.00 -16.98
CA GLN A 69 -0.10 6.39 -16.70
C GLN A 69 -0.10 6.65 -15.20
N ALA A 70 0.58 7.71 -14.76
CA ALA A 70 0.63 8.13 -13.37
C ALA A 70 0.84 9.63 -13.26
N ASN A 71 0.49 10.19 -12.10
CA ASN A 71 0.89 11.55 -11.75
C ASN A 71 2.43 11.69 -11.77
N SER A 72 2.94 12.81 -12.30
CA SER A 72 4.38 13.07 -12.44
C SER A 72 5.14 13.04 -11.11
N ASN A 73 4.47 13.36 -10.00
CA ASN A 73 5.11 13.38 -8.68
C ASN A 73 5.55 11.99 -8.21
N LEU A 74 5.00 10.91 -8.77
CA LEU A 74 5.41 9.53 -8.46
C LEU A 74 6.80 9.18 -9.03
N PHE A 75 7.36 10.00 -9.91
CA PHE A 75 8.68 9.77 -10.51
C PHE A 75 9.77 10.64 -9.87
N GLY A 76 9.41 11.53 -8.93
CA GLY A 76 10.32 12.48 -8.30
C GLY A 76 10.63 12.15 -6.83
N PRO A 77 11.64 12.82 -6.25
CA PRO A 77 12.10 12.61 -4.87
C PRO A 77 11.16 13.17 -3.79
N GLU A 78 10.03 13.77 -4.16
CA GLU A 78 9.15 14.47 -3.21
C GLU A 78 8.36 13.52 -2.31
N TRP A 79 8.43 12.21 -2.56
CA TRP A 79 7.80 11.14 -1.76
C TRP A 79 6.30 11.41 -1.51
N ILE A 80 5.57 11.67 -2.59
CA ILE A 80 4.15 12.01 -2.55
C ILE A 80 3.32 10.85 -3.07
N SER A 81 2.38 10.36 -2.26
CA SER A 81 1.40 9.35 -2.68
C SER A 81 0.39 9.95 -3.66
N CYS A 82 0.22 9.32 -4.82
CA CYS A 82 -0.62 9.84 -5.91
C CYS A 82 -1.38 8.72 -6.64
N ALA A 83 -2.32 9.13 -7.49
CA ALA A 83 -3.05 8.21 -8.37
C ALA A 83 -2.25 7.84 -9.64
N GLY A 84 -2.56 6.67 -10.17
CA GLY A 84 -2.21 6.25 -11.53
C GLY A 84 -3.14 5.14 -12.02
N GLU A 85 -2.90 4.71 -13.25
CA GLU A 85 -3.68 3.71 -13.96
C GLU A 85 -2.78 2.53 -14.29
N VAL A 86 -3.27 1.31 -14.06
CA VAL A 86 -2.52 0.08 -14.34
C VAL A 86 -3.36 -0.93 -15.08
N VAL A 87 -2.68 -1.80 -15.83
CA VAL A 87 -3.24 -3.00 -16.45
C VAL A 87 -2.68 -4.24 -15.78
N PHE A 88 -3.52 -5.25 -15.57
CA PHE A 88 -3.14 -6.50 -14.91
C PHE A 88 -4.02 -7.65 -15.37
N ASP A 89 -3.55 -8.87 -15.13
CA ASP A 89 -4.33 -10.10 -15.27
C ASP A 89 -4.74 -10.59 -13.88
N PRO A 90 -6.04 -10.60 -13.53
CA PRO A 90 -6.50 -11.09 -12.22
C PRO A 90 -6.07 -12.52 -11.91
N SER A 91 -5.86 -13.35 -12.94
CA SER A 91 -5.40 -14.73 -12.75
C SER A 91 -3.90 -14.83 -12.49
N GLY A 92 -3.12 -13.78 -12.74
CA GLY A 92 -1.67 -13.73 -12.59
C GLY A 92 -0.90 -14.51 -13.67
N LYS A 93 -1.54 -14.92 -14.76
CA LYS A 93 -0.94 -15.82 -15.77
C LYS A 93 -0.31 -15.09 -16.95
N THR A 94 -0.65 -13.83 -17.17
CA THR A 94 -0.08 -13.02 -18.25
C THR A 94 1.34 -12.60 -17.91
N GLN A 95 2.25 -12.77 -18.87
CA GLN A 95 3.65 -12.45 -18.67
C GLN A 95 3.87 -10.94 -18.54
N PRO A 96 4.82 -10.49 -17.69
CA PRO A 96 5.18 -9.08 -17.53
C PRO A 96 5.35 -8.29 -18.82
N VAL A 97 6.05 -8.86 -19.82
CA VAL A 97 6.26 -8.20 -21.11
C VAL A 97 4.95 -7.91 -21.85
N GLN A 98 3.99 -8.84 -21.81
CA GLN A 98 2.69 -8.68 -22.45
C GLN A 98 1.84 -7.62 -21.73
N LEU A 99 1.98 -7.51 -20.40
CA LEU A 99 1.35 -6.44 -19.63
C LEU A 99 1.88 -5.06 -20.04
N VAL A 100 3.19 -4.94 -20.29
CA VAL A 100 3.79 -3.69 -20.78
C VAL A 100 3.27 -3.32 -22.15
N GLU A 101 3.25 -4.27 -23.09
CA GLU A 101 2.71 -4.07 -24.43
C GLU A 101 1.25 -3.60 -24.37
N ALA A 102 0.42 -4.25 -23.54
CA ALA A 102 -0.97 -3.88 -23.33
C ALA A 102 -1.12 -2.47 -22.72
N ALA A 103 -0.25 -2.11 -21.77
CA ALA A 103 -0.26 -0.79 -21.16
C ALA A 103 0.11 0.31 -22.16
N GLU A 104 1.08 0.07 -23.03
CA GLU A 104 1.50 0.99 -24.08
C GLU A 104 0.41 1.19 -25.14
N GLN A 105 -0.30 0.12 -25.50
CA GLN A 105 -1.47 0.21 -26.38
C GLN A 105 -2.57 1.08 -25.76
N LEU A 106 -2.89 0.90 -24.47
CA LEU A 106 -3.86 1.76 -23.79
C LEU A 106 -3.40 3.21 -23.74
N PHE A 107 -2.15 3.45 -23.33
CA PHE A 107 -1.60 4.80 -23.25
C PHE A 107 -1.65 5.53 -24.60
N SER A 108 -1.46 4.81 -25.71
CA SER A 108 -1.55 5.38 -27.07
C SER A 108 -2.93 5.95 -27.42
N LEU A 109 -4.00 5.57 -26.69
CA LEU A 109 -5.34 6.12 -26.87
C LEU A 109 -5.51 7.52 -26.24
N LYS A 110 -4.62 7.92 -25.32
CA LYS A 110 -4.70 9.21 -24.63
C LYS A 110 -4.64 10.37 -25.63
N GLY A 111 -5.59 11.29 -25.53
CA GLY A 111 -5.70 12.44 -26.43
C GLY A 111 -6.23 12.12 -27.83
N THR A 112 -6.73 10.89 -28.07
CA THR A 112 -7.26 10.45 -29.37
C THR A 112 -8.78 10.30 -29.36
N THR A 113 -9.37 10.07 -30.54
CA THR A 113 -10.82 9.82 -30.71
C THR A 113 -11.01 8.55 -31.56
N PRO A 114 -10.89 7.34 -30.99
CA PRO A 114 -10.93 6.10 -31.76
C PRO A 114 -12.33 5.83 -32.32
N ASN A 115 -12.39 5.26 -33.53
CA ASN A 115 -13.65 4.83 -34.15
C ASN A 115 -14.18 3.51 -33.57
N VAL A 116 -13.33 2.76 -32.86
CA VAL A 116 -13.68 1.48 -32.26
C VAL A 116 -14.35 1.70 -30.91
N LEU A 117 -15.59 1.20 -30.75
CA LEU A 117 -16.46 1.52 -29.61
C LEU A 117 -15.84 1.15 -28.25
N ASP A 118 -15.20 -0.01 -28.14
CA ASP A 118 -14.61 -0.49 -26.89
C ASP A 118 -13.31 0.24 -26.49
N GLN A 119 -12.77 1.09 -27.36
CA GLN A 119 -11.61 1.96 -27.07
C GLN A 119 -12.02 3.39 -26.68
N GLN A 120 -13.22 3.83 -27.06
CA GLN A 120 -13.67 5.23 -26.85
C GLN A 120 -13.69 5.61 -25.37
N HIS A 121 -14.17 4.72 -24.51
CA HIS A 121 -14.20 4.97 -23.07
C HIS A 121 -12.78 5.10 -22.49
N TYR A 122 -11.84 4.29 -22.97
CA TYR A 122 -10.44 4.35 -22.54
C TYR A 122 -9.76 5.65 -22.98
N ALA A 123 -9.96 6.06 -24.23
CA ALA A 123 -9.43 7.34 -24.71
C ALA A 123 -9.97 8.51 -23.87
N ALA A 124 -11.28 8.52 -23.59
CA ALA A 124 -11.91 9.55 -22.76
C ALA A 124 -11.38 9.56 -21.31
N HIS A 125 -11.32 8.38 -20.66
CA HIS A 125 -10.81 8.24 -19.30
C HIS A 125 -9.33 8.61 -19.20
N LEU A 126 -8.47 8.10 -20.08
CA LEU A 126 -7.03 8.36 -20.02
C LEU A 126 -6.69 9.83 -20.32
N THR A 127 -7.53 10.51 -21.09
CA THR A 127 -7.40 11.95 -21.35
C THR A 127 -7.88 12.79 -20.15
N ASN A 128 -8.90 12.32 -19.43
CA ASN A 128 -9.40 12.98 -18.22
C ASN A 128 -8.79 12.38 -16.95
N GLU A 129 -7.65 12.89 -16.52
CA GLU A 129 -6.89 12.36 -15.37
C GLU A 129 -7.61 12.43 -14.01
N PHE A 130 -8.80 13.03 -13.94
CA PHE A 130 -9.64 13.11 -12.73
C PHE A 130 -10.69 12.00 -12.64
N THR A 131 -10.94 11.23 -13.70
CA THR A 131 -11.84 10.07 -13.62
C THR A 131 -11.14 8.86 -12.99
N ARG A 132 -11.95 7.94 -12.46
CA ARG A 132 -11.49 6.68 -11.86
C ARG A 132 -12.25 5.51 -12.46
N VAL A 133 -11.56 4.41 -12.71
CA VAL A 133 -12.15 3.13 -13.11
C VAL A 133 -11.64 2.02 -12.22
N PHE A 134 -12.46 1.00 -11.97
CA PHE A 134 -12.08 -0.14 -11.15
C PHE A 134 -12.50 -1.42 -11.84
N ASN A 135 -11.56 -2.36 -12.00
CA ASN A 135 -11.78 -3.68 -12.60
C ASN A 135 -12.38 -3.62 -14.02
N TYR A 136 -11.98 -2.61 -14.79
CA TYR A 136 -12.57 -2.33 -16.10
C TYR A 136 -12.00 -3.28 -17.17
N PRO A 137 -12.84 -3.99 -17.94
CA PRO A 137 -12.39 -5.06 -18.84
C PRO A 137 -11.64 -4.53 -20.05
N PHE A 138 -10.39 -4.97 -20.24
CA PHE A 138 -9.51 -4.51 -21.32
C PHE A 138 -10.16 -4.61 -22.71
N PRO A 139 -9.92 -3.62 -23.62
CA PRO A 139 -10.52 -3.61 -24.96
C PRO A 139 -10.16 -4.88 -25.73
N GLN A 140 -11.17 -5.66 -26.08
CA GLN A 140 -10.98 -6.91 -26.83
C GLN A 140 -10.50 -6.64 -28.26
N SER A 141 -10.73 -5.42 -28.78
CA SER A 141 -10.18 -4.98 -30.05
C SER A 141 -8.66 -4.76 -30.05
N LEU A 142 -8.03 -4.58 -28.87
CA LEU A 142 -6.58 -4.43 -28.74
C LEU A 142 -5.89 -5.77 -28.49
N ALA A 143 -6.45 -6.59 -27.58
CA ALA A 143 -5.97 -7.94 -27.31
C ALA A 143 -7.07 -8.82 -26.72
N THR A 144 -7.05 -10.11 -27.04
CA THR A 144 -7.97 -11.13 -26.49
C THR A 144 -7.45 -11.73 -25.17
N LEU A 145 -6.72 -10.95 -24.39
CA LEU A 145 -6.20 -11.35 -23.09
C LEU A 145 -7.22 -11.00 -21.99
N PRO A 146 -7.30 -11.78 -20.88
CA PRO A 146 -8.25 -11.56 -19.79
C PRO A 146 -7.84 -10.40 -18.87
N LEU A 147 -7.35 -9.30 -19.44
CA LEU A 147 -6.79 -8.17 -18.71
C LEU A 147 -7.88 -7.24 -18.17
N LYS A 148 -7.49 -6.52 -17.12
CA LYS A 148 -8.28 -5.48 -16.47
C LYS A 148 -7.45 -4.20 -16.36
N MET A 149 -8.11 -3.05 -16.39
CA MET A 149 -7.55 -1.75 -16.05
C MET A 149 -8.21 -1.22 -14.78
N SER A 150 -7.40 -0.65 -13.89
CA SER A 150 -7.89 0.01 -12.68
C SER A 150 -7.07 1.26 -12.40
N SER A 151 -7.74 2.29 -11.88
CA SER A 151 -7.15 3.36 -11.12
C SER A 151 -6.64 2.81 -9.79
N MET A 152 -5.48 3.30 -9.36
CA MET A 152 -4.83 2.87 -8.14
C MET A 152 -4.12 4.05 -7.48
N TRP A 153 -4.23 4.11 -6.17
CA TRP A 153 -3.42 4.98 -5.34
C TRP A 153 -2.12 4.29 -4.96
N PHE A 154 -1.01 4.97 -5.24
CA PHE A 154 0.34 4.54 -4.92
C PHE A 154 0.77 5.20 -3.63
N GLU A 155 0.87 4.40 -2.57
CA GLU A 155 1.52 4.84 -1.34
C GLU A 155 3.04 4.87 -1.55
N TYR A 156 3.68 6.03 -1.40
CA TYR A 156 5.10 6.18 -1.71
C TYR A 156 5.97 5.24 -0.85
N ARG A 157 5.61 5.01 0.43
CA ARG A 157 6.34 4.09 1.32
C ARG A 157 6.34 2.65 0.83
N HIS A 158 5.34 2.26 0.04
CA HIS A 158 5.20 0.91 -0.50
C HIS A 158 5.97 0.70 -1.81
N LEU A 159 6.63 1.74 -2.33
CA LEU A 159 7.51 1.65 -3.50
C LEU A 159 8.97 1.63 -3.04
N PRO A 160 9.82 0.74 -3.59
CA PRO A 160 11.25 0.79 -3.27
C PRO A 160 11.84 2.14 -3.67
N GLY A 161 12.52 2.81 -2.74
CA GLY A 161 13.06 4.16 -2.95
C GLY A 161 12.01 5.29 -3.05
N GLY A 162 10.73 5.01 -2.80
CA GLY A 162 9.67 6.02 -2.74
C GLY A 162 9.11 6.48 -4.08
N LEU A 163 9.46 5.82 -5.19
CA LEU A 163 9.13 6.28 -6.54
C LEU A 163 8.85 5.14 -7.53
N LEU A 164 8.11 5.44 -8.59
CA LEU A 164 7.85 4.55 -9.71
C LEU A 164 9.04 4.50 -10.67
N ALA A 165 10.00 3.62 -10.38
CA ALA A 165 11.24 3.51 -11.16
C ALA A 165 11.10 2.66 -12.42
N MET A 166 10.07 1.81 -12.48
CA MET A 166 9.81 0.90 -13.60
C MET A 166 8.33 0.81 -13.91
N LYS A 167 8.01 0.33 -15.13
CA LYS A 167 6.63 0.16 -15.58
C LYS A 167 5.92 -1.06 -14.98
N VAL A 168 6.66 -2.08 -14.56
CA VAL A 168 6.09 -3.35 -14.06
C VAL A 168 6.40 -3.52 -12.59
N PHE A 169 5.41 -3.91 -11.79
CA PHE A 169 5.54 -4.13 -10.36
C PHE A 169 4.46 -5.09 -9.84
N PRO A 170 4.67 -5.74 -8.69
CA PRO A 170 3.66 -6.57 -8.06
C PRO A 170 2.57 -5.72 -7.41
N ILE A 171 1.33 -6.19 -7.55
CA ILE A 171 0.14 -5.63 -6.90
C ILE A 171 -0.60 -6.72 -6.13
N ILE A 172 -1.45 -6.32 -5.20
CA ILE A 172 -2.44 -7.17 -4.57
C ILE A 172 -3.79 -6.88 -5.25
N VAL A 173 -4.48 -7.92 -5.68
CA VAL A 173 -5.80 -7.84 -6.32
C VAL A 173 -6.84 -8.49 -5.41
N SER A 174 -7.95 -7.79 -5.15
CA SER A 174 -9.10 -8.37 -4.46
C SER A 174 -9.86 -9.31 -5.40
N GLU A 175 -10.23 -10.48 -4.91
CA GLU A 175 -11.19 -11.37 -5.61
C GLU A 175 -12.66 -10.99 -5.33
N GLN A 176 -12.90 -10.07 -4.39
CA GLN A 176 -14.22 -9.56 -4.05
C GLN A 176 -14.57 -8.31 -4.86
N ASN A 177 -15.84 -8.19 -5.26
CA ASN A 177 -16.34 -7.04 -6.02
C ASN A 177 -16.69 -5.84 -5.11
N PRO A 178 -16.30 -4.61 -5.49
CA PRO A 178 -15.43 -4.29 -6.62
C PRO A 178 -13.97 -4.69 -6.33
N ASN A 179 -13.28 -5.22 -7.35
CA ASN A 179 -11.90 -5.69 -7.24
C ASN A 179 -10.93 -4.49 -7.16
N TYR A 180 -10.88 -3.85 -6.00
CA TYR A 180 -9.82 -2.90 -5.70
C TYR A 180 -8.46 -3.58 -5.77
N ILE A 181 -7.45 -2.77 -6.03
CA ILE A 181 -6.08 -3.19 -6.14
C ILE A 181 -5.20 -2.24 -5.34
N MET A 182 -4.01 -2.69 -4.95
CA MET A 182 -3.00 -1.81 -4.38
C MET A 182 -1.60 -2.31 -4.75
N PRO A 183 -0.56 -1.45 -4.74
CA PRO A 183 0.81 -1.94 -4.82
C PRO A 183 1.06 -2.96 -3.71
N LEU A 184 1.75 -4.05 -4.02
CA LEU A 184 2.31 -4.90 -2.98
C LEU A 184 3.30 -4.03 -2.19
N PRO A 185 3.20 -3.92 -0.85
CA PRO A 185 4.18 -3.17 -0.08
C PRO A 185 5.59 -3.70 -0.37
N SER A 186 6.53 -2.79 -0.65
CA SER A 186 7.90 -3.14 -1.07
C SER A 186 8.64 -4.07 -0.11
N TYR A 187 8.28 -4.05 1.18
CA TYR A 187 8.82 -4.97 2.19
C TYR A 187 8.61 -6.44 1.82
N PHE A 188 7.49 -6.75 1.13
CA PHE A 188 7.14 -8.10 0.70
C PHE A 188 7.64 -8.45 -0.70
N TRP A 189 8.31 -7.52 -1.40
CA TRP A 189 8.85 -7.84 -2.71
C TRP A 189 9.97 -8.86 -2.53
N PRO A 190 10.06 -9.88 -3.41
CA PRO A 190 11.18 -10.80 -3.39
C PRO A 190 12.49 -10.03 -3.44
N ASN A 191 13.41 -10.32 -2.51
CA ASN A 191 14.76 -9.75 -2.49
C ASN A 191 15.61 -10.37 -3.60
N ASN A 192 15.25 -10.07 -4.84
CA ASN A 192 15.84 -10.57 -6.05
C ASN A 192 16.47 -9.43 -6.86
N PHE A 193 17.01 -9.78 -8.02
CA PHE A 193 17.58 -8.84 -8.97
C PHE A 193 16.62 -7.69 -9.35
N PHE A 194 15.30 -7.93 -9.34
CA PHE A 194 14.30 -6.92 -9.70
C PHE A 194 14.20 -5.80 -8.66
N LYS A 195 14.07 -6.08 -7.35
CA LYS A 195 14.04 -5.02 -6.31
C LYS A 195 15.35 -4.23 -6.29
N ALA A 196 16.50 -4.91 -6.45
CA ALA A 196 17.80 -4.26 -6.53
C ALA A 196 17.90 -3.30 -7.72
N LYS A 197 17.41 -3.71 -8.90
CA LYS A 197 17.38 -2.85 -10.09
C LYS A 197 16.40 -1.70 -9.98
N TRP A 198 15.26 -1.90 -9.33
CA TRP A 198 14.35 -0.81 -9.02
C TRP A 198 15.05 0.27 -8.19
N LEU A 199 15.75 -0.11 -7.12
CA LEU A 199 16.48 0.82 -6.25
C LEU A 199 17.63 1.53 -6.98
N GLU A 200 18.34 0.86 -7.88
CA GLU A 200 19.38 1.48 -8.71
C GLU A 200 18.81 2.59 -9.61
N LEU A 201 17.68 2.32 -10.26
CA LEU A 201 16.99 3.31 -11.10
C LEU A 201 16.43 4.46 -10.25
N ALA A 202 15.85 4.16 -9.10
CA ALA A 202 15.37 5.18 -8.17
C ALA A 202 16.48 6.10 -7.66
N ALA A 203 17.66 5.55 -7.35
CA ALA A 203 18.81 6.33 -6.91
C ALA A 203 19.30 7.29 -8.00
N HIS A 204 19.24 6.91 -9.27
CA HIS A 204 19.60 7.78 -10.40
C HIS A 204 18.70 9.03 -10.45
N GLU A 205 17.38 8.84 -10.34
CA GLU A 205 16.41 9.95 -10.38
C GLU A 205 16.52 10.88 -9.17
N ASN A 206 16.95 10.36 -8.01
CA ASN A 206 17.22 11.15 -6.81
C ASN A 206 18.59 11.87 -6.82
N GLY A 207 19.24 12.02 -7.98
CA GLY A 207 20.54 12.68 -8.09
C GLY A 207 21.73 11.85 -7.61
N GLY A 208 21.61 10.52 -7.64
CA GLY A 208 22.66 9.56 -7.26
C GLY A 208 22.65 9.14 -5.79
N GLY A 209 21.76 9.69 -4.97
CA GLY A 209 21.56 9.28 -3.58
C GLY A 209 20.69 8.04 -3.47
N LEU A 210 21.19 6.98 -2.83
CA LEU A 210 20.40 5.78 -2.53
C LEU A 210 19.58 6.04 -1.26
N TYR A 211 18.51 6.82 -1.40
CA TYR A 211 17.55 7.00 -0.32
C TYR A 211 16.50 5.88 -0.39
N ASP A 212 16.62 4.91 0.52
CA ASP A 212 15.68 3.81 0.64
C ASP A 212 14.57 4.21 1.64
N VAL A 213 13.48 4.74 1.09
CA VAL A 213 12.32 5.20 1.86
C VAL A 213 11.73 4.09 2.74
N GLU A 214 11.66 2.86 2.22
CA GLU A 214 11.17 1.70 2.98
C GLU A 214 12.03 1.53 4.25
N LYS A 215 13.35 1.51 4.08
CA LYS A 215 14.28 1.32 5.19
C LYS A 215 14.20 2.46 6.21
N ASP A 216 14.10 3.71 5.75
CA ASP A 216 13.92 4.86 6.64
C ASP A 216 12.61 4.78 7.44
N ALA A 217 11.49 4.44 6.77
CA ALA A 217 10.20 4.27 7.43
C ALA A 217 10.25 3.15 8.49
N LEU A 218 10.82 1.99 8.15
CA LEU A 218 10.98 0.86 9.09
C LEU A 218 11.89 1.22 10.27
N ASN A 219 12.97 1.96 10.04
CA ASN A 219 13.84 2.44 11.12
C ASN A 219 13.09 3.36 12.08
N LYS A 220 12.32 4.32 11.57
CA LYS A 220 11.50 5.22 12.41
C LYS A 220 10.48 4.44 13.24
N ILE A 221 9.78 3.49 12.61
CA ILE A 221 8.82 2.60 13.27
C ILE A 221 9.50 1.78 14.39
N ALA A 222 10.66 1.17 14.10
CA ALA A 222 11.36 0.32 15.06
C ALA A 222 11.89 1.07 16.29
N HIS A 223 12.14 2.37 16.16
CA HIS A 223 12.62 3.22 17.26
C HIS A 223 11.49 4.01 17.94
N GLU A 224 10.23 3.62 17.70
CA GLU A 224 9.04 4.28 18.25
C GLU A 224 9.04 5.81 18.04
N VAL A 225 9.72 6.26 16.98
CA VAL A 225 9.68 7.67 16.58
C VAL A 225 8.27 7.89 16.08
N TYR A 226 7.48 8.62 16.88
CA TYR A 226 6.10 8.97 16.56
C TYR A 226 6.06 9.59 15.16
N LEU A 227 5.63 8.79 14.20
CA LEU A 227 5.20 9.30 12.91
C LEU A 227 3.78 9.79 13.15
N GLU A 228 3.62 11.08 13.40
CA GLU A 228 2.29 11.74 13.41
C GLU A 228 1.51 11.41 12.11
N GLU A 229 2.21 10.98 11.06
CA GLU A 229 1.71 10.53 9.76
C GLU A 229 1.24 9.05 9.69
N ILE A 230 1.52 8.19 10.67
CA ILE A 230 1.23 6.73 10.57
C ILE A 230 -0.16 6.31 11.06
N LEU A 231 -0.87 7.14 11.81
CA LEU A 231 -2.12 6.69 12.41
C LEU A 231 -3.29 7.33 11.71
N LEU A 232 -3.91 6.58 10.79
CA LEU A 232 -5.36 6.57 10.51
C LEU A 232 -5.63 5.60 9.34
N GLN A 233 -5.93 4.35 9.71
CA GLN A 233 -6.45 3.30 8.81
C GLN A 233 -5.39 2.63 7.90
N PRO A 234 -5.67 1.40 7.43
CA PRO A 234 -6.73 0.50 7.88
C PRO A 234 -6.39 -0.11 9.24
N LYS A 235 -7.33 -0.21 10.20
CA LYS A 235 -7.14 -0.87 11.51
C LYS A 235 -6.73 -2.35 11.40
N LEU A 236 -5.50 -2.63 10.97
CA LEU A 236 -4.97 -3.98 10.78
C LEU A 236 -4.83 -4.71 12.11
N SER A 237 -4.79 -3.99 13.24
CA SER A 237 -4.85 -4.61 14.56
C SER A 237 -6.03 -5.59 14.67
N GLN A 238 -7.16 -5.32 14.00
CA GLN A 238 -8.31 -6.24 13.96
C GLN A 238 -8.01 -7.53 13.16
N ILE A 239 -7.21 -7.44 12.07
CA ILE A 239 -6.74 -8.62 11.31
C ILE A 239 -5.80 -9.48 12.15
N PHE A 240 -4.95 -8.85 12.96
CA PHE A 240 -3.95 -9.53 13.76
C PHE A 240 -4.48 -10.07 15.10
N GLU A 241 -5.45 -9.39 15.72
CA GLU A 241 -6.06 -9.78 17.00
C GLU A 241 -7.03 -10.96 16.85
N GLU A 242 -7.75 -11.08 15.73
CA GLU A 242 -8.67 -12.21 15.49
C GLU A 242 -7.96 -13.54 15.21
N GLN A 243 -6.67 -13.51 14.83
CA GLN A 243 -5.90 -14.70 14.43
C GLN A 243 -4.97 -15.25 15.53
N MET A 244 -4.85 -14.60 16.69
CA MET A 244 -4.09 -15.17 17.80
C MET A 244 -4.91 -16.29 18.49
N PRO A 245 -4.35 -17.50 18.71
CA PRO A 245 -4.98 -18.48 19.59
C PRO A 245 -5.23 -17.83 20.94
N ARG A 246 -6.47 -17.95 21.42
CA ARG A 246 -6.97 -17.33 22.67
C ARG A 246 -6.18 -17.73 23.93
N GLU A 247 -5.24 -18.68 23.82
CA GLU A 247 -4.47 -19.25 24.92
C GLU A 247 -3.24 -18.43 25.36
N SER A 248 -2.78 -17.42 24.58
CA SER A 248 -1.58 -16.64 24.99
C SER A 248 -1.86 -15.42 25.88
N ILE A 249 -3.13 -15.04 26.08
CA ILE A 249 -3.48 -13.89 26.95
C ILE A 249 -3.49 -14.29 28.44
N ALA A 250 -3.46 -15.58 28.76
CA ALA A 250 -3.37 -16.07 30.12
C ALA A 250 -1.91 -16.34 30.51
N THR A 251 -1.15 -15.29 30.86
CA THR A 251 -0.14 -15.27 31.96
C THR A 251 0.73 -14.02 31.90
N SER A 252 0.18 -12.87 32.30
CA SER A 252 0.99 -11.83 32.95
C SER A 252 0.11 -11.00 33.88
N THR A 253 -0.34 -11.63 34.96
CA THR A 253 -0.68 -10.91 36.19
C THR A 253 0.29 -11.38 37.27
N SER A 254 1.51 -10.82 37.25
CA SER A 254 2.40 -10.96 38.40
C SER A 254 1.77 -10.22 39.58
N LYS A 255 1.23 -10.98 40.53
CA LYS A 255 0.85 -10.50 41.85
C LYS A 255 2.11 -9.99 42.56
N ILE A 256 2.34 -8.68 42.54
CA ILE A 256 3.28 -8.05 43.46
C ILE A 256 2.57 -7.94 44.81
N LYS A 257 2.94 -8.83 45.74
CA LYS A 257 2.67 -8.65 47.17
C LYS A 257 3.54 -7.49 47.66
N LEU A 258 2.94 -6.33 47.90
CA LEU A 258 3.60 -5.27 48.65
C LEU A 258 3.31 -5.46 50.14
N GLY A 259 4.29 -6.01 50.85
CA GLY A 259 4.32 -6.06 52.31
C GLY A 259 4.55 -4.67 52.89
N TRP A 260 3.97 -4.46 54.07
CA TRP A 260 4.18 -3.28 54.92
C TRP A 260 5.67 -3.03 55.20
N PHE A 261 6.13 -1.78 55.06
CA PHE A 261 6.74 -0.97 56.13
C PHE A 261 7.28 0.38 55.57
N PHE A 262 7.21 1.41 56.42
CA PHE A 262 7.78 2.77 56.34
C PHE A 262 6.91 3.93 55.79
N LEU A 263 6.19 4.57 56.73
CA LEU A 263 6.07 6.04 56.85
C LEU A 263 7.48 6.69 56.90
N PRO A 264 7.68 7.99 56.55
CA PRO A 264 6.86 9.05 57.14
C PRO A 264 6.66 10.39 56.37
N PHE A 265 5.77 11.19 56.98
CA PHE A 265 5.75 12.66 57.07
C PHE A 265 5.25 13.54 55.90
N LEU A 266 4.16 14.26 56.25
CA LEU A 266 3.90 15.69 56.05
C LEU A 266 3.52 16.17 54.62
N THR A 267 2.23 16.50 54.43
CA THR A 267 1.77 17.84 54.01
C THR A 267 0.25 17.96 54.08
N VAL A 268 -0.21 18.68 55.12
CA VAL A 268 -1.27 19.71 55.12
C VAL A 268 -2.54 19.43 54.29
N ILE A 269 -3.58 18.96 54.99
CA ILE A 269 -4.97 19.00 54.53
C ILE A 269 -5.49 20.44 54.64
N LEU A 270 -5.58 21.07 53.47
CA LEU A 270 -6.75 21.74 52.91
C LEU A 270 -7.88 22.23 53.84
N LEU A 271 -8.23 23.49 53.59
CA LEU A 271 -9.59 24.03 53.59
C LEU A 271 -10.19 24.40 54.94
N TRP A 272 -9.61 25.47 55.49
CA TRP A 272 -10.39 26.67 55.82
C TRP A 272 -11.25 27.05 54.61
N LEU A 273 -12.54 26.73 54.63
CA LEU A 273 -13.65 27.43 53.95
C LEU A 273 -14.95 26.65 54.20
N PHE A 274 -15.46 26.74 55.41
CA PHE A 274 -16.89 26.61 55.68
C PHE A 274 -17.26 27.65 56.73
N ILE A 275 -17.32 28.90 56.28
CA ILE A 275 -18.14 29.93 56.94
C ILE A 275 -19.53 29.77 56.36
N PHE A 276 -20.52 29.61 57.24
CA PHE A 276 -21.89 30.13 57.20
C PHE A 276 -22.97 29.11 57.62
N PHE A 277 -23.87 29.63 58.47
CA PHE A 277 -25.15 29.12 58.98
C PHE A 277 -25.07 28.18 60.20
N THR A 278 -25.67 28.46 61.36
CA THR A 278 -26.54 29.56 61.83
C THR A 278 -26.72 29.45 63.35
N GLN A 279 -26.88 30.60 64.01
CA GLN A 279 -27.55 30.92 65.29
C GLN A 279 -27.55 29.91 66.44
#